data_AF-A0A1H6G1J0-F1
#
_entry.id   AF-A0A1H6G1J0-F1
#
_cell.length_a   1.000
_cell.length_b   1.000
_cell.length_c   1.000
_cell.angle_alpha   90.00
_cell.angle_beta   90.00
_cell.angle_gamma   90.00
#
_symmetry.space_group_name_H-M   'P 1'
#
loop_
_entity.id
_entity.type
_entity.pdbx_description
1 polymer ?
#
loop_
_entity_poly.entity_id
_entity_poly.type
_entity_poly.pdbx_seq_one_letter_code
_entity_poly.pdbx_strand_id
1 'polypeptide(L)'
;MVSRPARFCPRCGGSLETTTFDGRERARCSTCEEIIWHNPVPCASVAVVDRSRPDPAVLCVERDVPPGVGEWTLPGGHMEIGEDPAVAAVRELEEETGVRLDPDALSLLEATAFPPRNDKHVVTIHYVADASEARGEPTAGSDARSARFWSPAAFDDTAETFRPIHEQRFREAVAGDEFSSSR
;
A
#
# COMPACT_ATOMS: atom_id res chain seq x y z
N MET A 1 21.08 -3.47 -5.09
CA MET A 1 19.78 -2.92 -5.53
C MET A 1 19.46 -1.71 -4.68
N VAL A 2 18.71 -0.75 -5.20
CA VAL A 2 18.33 0.49 -4.52
C VAL A 2 16.90 0.85 -4.90
N SER A 3 16.18 1.51 -3.99
CA SER A 3 14.80 1.98 -4.21
C SER A 3 14.72 3.40 -4.77
N ARG A 4 15.87 4.06 -4.91
CA ARG A 4 16.05 5.40 -5.49
C ARG A 4 17.37 5.42 -6.28
N PRO A 5 17.53 6.30 -7.27
CA PRO A 5 18.77 6.43 -8.01
C PRO A 5 19.97 6.63 -7.07
N ALA A 6 20.94 5.72 -7.14
CA ALA A 6 22.14 5.79 -6.32
C ALA A 6 23.13 6.81 -6.89
N ARG A 7 23.82 7.55 -6.00
CA ARG A 7 24.95 8.42 -6.37
C ARG A 7 26.30 7.70 -6.30
N PHE A 8 26.39 6.70 -5.41
CA PHE A 8 27.57 5.86 -5.19
C PHE A 8 27.14 4.40 -5.07
N CYS A 9 28.06 3.48 -5.32
CA CYS A 9 27.81 2.05 -5.17
C CYS A 9 27.40 1.71 -3.73
N PRO A 10 26.21 1.15 -3.48
CA PRO A 10 25.76 0.80 -2.13
C PRO A 10 26.59 -0.34 -1.50
N ARG A 11 27.38 -1.06 -2.30
CA ARG A 11 28.21 -2.19 -1.85
C ARG A 11 29.61 -1.77 -1.38
N CYS A 12 30.26 -0.84 -2.09
CA CYS A 12 31.66 -0.48 -1.82
C CYS A 12 31.95 1.03 -1.79
N GLY A 13 30.96 1.90 -2.05
CA GLY A 13 31.12 3.35 -2.07
C GLY A 13 31.77 3.94 -3.33
N GLY A 14 32.18 3.10 -4.29
CA GLY A 14 32.77 3.55 -5.56
C GLY A 14 31.81 4.35 -6.44
N SER A 15 32.37 5.14 -7.36
CA SER A 15 31.59 5.92 -8.34
C SER A 15 30.79 5.02 -9.29
N LEU A 16 29.73 5.58 -9.87
CA LEU A 16 28.85 4.91 -10.81
C LEU A 16 29.02 5.49 -12.22
N GLU A 17 28.97 4.62 -13.22
CA GLU A 17 28.98 4.96 -14.64
C GLU A 17 27.76 4.32 -15.34
N THR A 18 27.31 4.91 -16.44
CA THR A 18 26.24 4.32 -17.27
C THR A 18 26.82 3.22 -18.14
N THR A 19 26.19 2.05 -18.15
CA THR A 19 26.51 0.93 -19.04
C THR A 19 25.23 0.38 -19.67
N THR A 20 25.37 -0.32 -20.80
CA THR A 20 24.27 -1.11 -21.37
C THR A 20 24.36 -2.54 -20.84
N PHE A 21 23.36 -2.96 -20.08
CA PHE A 21 23.26 -4.32 -19.55
C PHE A 21 21.82 -4.82 -19.70
N ASP A 22 21.67 -6.03 -20.27
CA ASP A 22 20.37 -6.62 -20.59
C ASP A 22 19.50 -5.70 -21.47
N GLY A 23 20.12 -5.10 -22.49
CA GLY A 23 19.46 -4.21 -23.46
C GLY A 23 18.98 -2.86 -22.90
N ARG A 24 19.33 -2.50 -21.66
CA ARG A 24 18.92 -1.24 -21.02
C ARG A 24 20.12 -0.49 -20.46
N GLU A 25 20.01 0.84 -20.40
CA GLU A 25 20.97 1.66 -19.67
C GLU A 25 20.80 1.46 -18.17
N ARG A 26 21.91 1.20 -17.48
CA ARG A 26 21.97 0.95 -16.04
C ARG A 26 23.21 1.57 -15.44
N ALA A 27 23.16 1.88 -14.15
CA ALA A 27 24.36 2.26 -13.41
C ALA A 27 25.20 1.00 -13.11
N ARG A 28 26.50 1.07 -13.36
CA ARG A 28 27.52 0.07 -12.98
C ARG A 28 28.54 0.73 -12.07
N CYS A 29 28.99 0.04 -11.04
CA CYS A 29 30.09 0.53 -10.22
C CYS A 29 31.43 0.43 -10.95
N SER A 30 32.22 1.50 -10.98
CA SER A 30 33.55 1.49 -11.61
C SER A 30 34.63 0.75 -10.80
N THR A 31 34.33 0.34 -9.56
CA THR A 31 35.28 -0.33 -8.66
C THR A 31 35.03 -1.82 -8.53
N CYS A 32 33.80 -2.22 -8.18
CA CYS A 32 33.44 -3.63 -8.00
C CYS A 32 32.61 -4.20 -9.15
N GLU A 33 32.38 -3.40 -10.21
CA GLU A 33 31.68 -3.79 -11.44
C GLU A 33 30.22 -4.22 -11.28
N GLU A 34 29.67 -4.11 -10.08
CA GLU A 34 28.27 -4.44 -9.76
C GLU A 34 27.29 -3.60 -10.58
N ILE A 35 26.26 -4.25 -11.14
CA ILE A 35 25.12 -3.58 -11.75
C ILE A 35 24.17 -3.09 -10.65
N ILE A 36 23.92 -1.79 -10.62
CA ILE A 36 23.04 -1.17 -9.64
C ILE A 36 21.61 -1.19 -10.16
N TRP A 37 20.83 -2.13 -9.65
CA TRP A 37 19.40 -2.23 -9.92
C TRP A 37 18.62 -1.16 -9.16
N HIS A 38 17.86 -0.34 -9.90
CA HIS A 38 16.85 0.56 -9.35
C HIS A 38 15.49 -0.13 -9.46
N ASN A 39 15.00 -0.68 -8.34
CA ASN A 39 13.82 -1.53 -8.32
C ASN A 39 12.66 -0.86 -7.56
N PRO A 40 11.40 -1.13 -7.97
CA PRO A 40 10.24 -0.75 -7.18
C PRO A 40 10.26 -1.40 -5.79
N VAL A 41 9.72 -0.68 -4.80
CA VAL A 41 9.53 -1.21 -3.45
C VAL A 41 8.15 -1.85 -3.35
N PRO A 42 8.04 -3.08 -2.85
CA PRO A 42 6.74 -3.72 -2.66
C PRO A 42 6.05 -3.18 -1.40
N CYS A 43 4.75 -2.99 -1.53
CA CYS A 43 3.83 -2.54 -0.49
C CYS A 43 2.60 -3.47 -0.46
N ALA A 44 1.87 -3.44 0.65
CA ALA A 44 0.60 -4.13 0.77
C ALA A 44 -0.44 -3.25 1.48
N SER A 45 -1.71 -3.47 1.19
CA SER A 45 -2.83 -2.73 1.81
C SER A 45 -4.09 -3.57 1.82
N VAL A 46 -5.07 -3.19 2.63
CA VAL A 46 -6.34 -3.90 2.76
C VAL A 46 -7.53 -2.94 2.82
N ALA A 47 -8.59 -3.27 2.08
CA ALA A 47 -9.91 -2.66 2.23
C ALA A 47 -10.77 -3.55 3.14
N VAL A 48 -11.06 -3.08 4.35
CA VAL A 48 -12.00 -3.76 5.27
C VAL A 48 -13.39 -3.20 5.03
N VAL A 49 -14.32 -4.03 4.56
CA VAL A 49 -15.65 -3.60 4.09
C VAL A 49 -16.75 -4.01 5.08
N ASP A 50 -17.43 -3.05 5.66
CA ASP A 50 -18.64 -3.25 6.45
C ASP A 50 -19.88 -3.27 5.55
N ARG A 51 -20.45 -4.46 5.37
CA ARG A 51 -21.67 -4.73 4.61
C ARG A 51 -22.91 -4.94 5.47
N SER A 52 -22.81 -4.74 6.79
CA SER A 52 -23.94 -4.91 7.71
C SER A 52 -25.04 -3.85 7.55
N ARG A 53 -24.75 -2.81 6.76
CA ARG A 53 -25.58 -1.64 6.50
C ARG A 53 -25.96 -1.53 5.01
N PRO A 54 -27.10 -0.91 4.66
CA PRO A 54 -27.56 -0.79 3.27
C PRO A 54 -26.58 -0.05 2.33
N ASP A 55 -25.78 0.86 2.90
CA ASP A 55 -24.73 1.60 2.20
C ASP A 55 -23.38 1.13 2.75
N PRO A 56 -22.70 0.18 2.09
CA PRO A 56 -21.48 -0.41 2.60
C PRO A 56 -20.39 0.64 2.80
N ALA A 57 -19.54 0.41 3.79
CA ALA A 57 -18.48 1.34 4.14
C ALA A 57 -17.13 0.64 4.22
N VAL A 58 -16.04 1.33 3.89
CA VAL A 58 -14.68 0.81 3.97
C VAL A 58 -13.90 1.56 5.04
N LEU A 59 -13.14 0.83 5.84
CA LEU A 59 -12.22 1.43 6.80
C LEU A 59 -11.05 2.10 6.06
N CYS A 60 -10.90 3.40 6.29
CA CYS A 60 -9.82 4.19 5.73
C CYS A 60 -9.09 4.97 6.83
N VAL A 61 -7.86 5.38 6.53
CA VAL A 61 -7.02 6.20 7.40
C VAL A 61 -6.68 7.53 6.76
N GLU A 62 -6.63 8.59 7.55
CA GLU A 62 -6.14 9.91 7.18
C GLU A 62 -4.64 9.98 7.49
N ARG A 63 -3.82 10.26 6.48
CA ARG A 63 -2.36 10.25 6.64
C ARG A 63 -1.88 11.46 7.46
N ASP A 64 -1.02 11.23 8.44
CA ASP A 64 -0.36 12.29 9.22
C ASP A 64 1.07 12.59 8.71
N VAL A 65 1.62 11.76 7.83
CA VAL A 65 3.00 11.88 7.32
C VAL A 65 3.08 12.10 5.80
N PRO A 66 4.07 12.88 5.31
CA PRO A 66 4.30 13.05 3.88
C PRO A 66 4.69 11.75 3.16
N PRO A 67 4.34 11.58 1.87
CA PRO A 67 3.51 12.48 1.07
C PRO A 67 2.01 12.34 1.38
N GLY A 68 1.21 13.34 1.07
CA GLY A 68 -0.25 13.24 1.14
C GLY A 68 -0.83 13.39 2.55
N VAL A 69 -0.25 14.26 3.38
CA VAL A 69 -0.81 14.59 4.70
C VAL A 69 -2.24 15.13 4.52
N GLY A 70 -3.18 14.60 5.29
CA GLY A 70 -4.61 14.91 5.20
C GLY A 70 -5.35 14.21 4.06
N GLU A 71 -4.67 13.43 3.22
CA GLU A 71 -5.33 12.56 2.25
C GLU A 71 -5.77 11.26 2.94
N TRP A 72 -6.98 10.80 2.63
CA TRP A 72 -7.50 9.51 3.05
C TRP A 72 -7.03 8.39 2.11
N THR A 73 -6.75 7.23 2.69
CA THR A 73 -6.24 6.06 1.99
C THR A 73 -6.74 4.77 2.64
N LEU A 74 -6.64 3.66 1.89
CA LEU A 74 -6.73 2.34 2.50
C LEU A 74 -5.52 2.13 3.45
N PRO A 75 -5.71 1.45 4.60
CA PRO A 75 -4.60 1.06 5.46
C PRO A 75 -3.57 0.22 4.71
N GLY A 76 -2.28 0.52 4.89
CA GLY A 76 -1.22 -0.20 4.20
C GLY A 76 0.10 0.56 4.06
N GLY A 77 1.16 -0.22 3.88
CA GLY A 77 2.52 0.28 3.94
C GLY A 77 3.54 -0.61 3.23
N HIS A 78 4.80 -0.45 3.59
CA HIS A 78 5.90 -1.20 2.97
C HIS A 78 5.96 -2.61 3.55
N MET A 79 6.29 -3.58 2.71
CA MET A 79 6.58 -4.92 3.20
C MET A 79 7.95 -4.96 3.88
N GLU A 80 8.03 -5.72 4.97
CA GLU A 80 9.28 -6.05 5.63
C GLU A 80 9.98 -7.26 4.96
N ILE A 81 11.28 -7.42 5.21
CA ILE A 81 12.04 -8.54 4.62
C ILE A 81 11.54 -9.88 5.16
N GLY A 82 11.16 -10.77 4.24
CA GLY A 82 10.65 -12.10 4.56
C GLY A 82 9.16 -12.12 4.90
N GLU A 83 8.47 -10.99 4.81
CA GLU A 83 7.05 -10.86 5.06
C GLU A 83 6.23 -11.26 3.83
N ASP A 84 5.16 -12.03 4.02
CA ASP A 84 4.16 -12.28 2.98
C ASP A 84 3.28 -11.02 2.78
N PRO A 85 2.86 -10.64 1.56
CA PRO A 85 2.07 -9.43 1.36
C PRO A 85 0.76 -9.40 2.15
N ALA A 86 0.10 -10.54 2.38
CA ALA A 86 -1.12 -10.59 3.20
C ALA A 86 -0.80 -10.28 4.68
N VAL A 87 0.34 -10.80 5.17
CA VAL A 87 0.84 -10.52 6.52
C VAL A 87 1.18 -9.03 6.67
N ALA A 88 1.83 -8.44 5.67
CA ALA A 88 2.13 -7.00 5.66
C ALA A 88 0.84 -6.16 5.69
N ALA A 89 -0.18 -6.53 4.91
CA ALA A 89 -1.44 -5.80 4.88
C ALA A 89 -2.17 -5.83 6.24
N VAL A 90 -2.22 -6.97 6.93
CA VAL A 90 -2.85 -7.04 8.26
C VAL A 90 -2.02 -6.37 9.35
N ARG A 91 -0.68 -6.40 9.25
CA ARG A 91 0.21 -5.69 10.18
C ARG A 91 -0.03 -4.19 10.10
N GLU A 92 0.01 -3.63 8.90
CA GLU A 92 -0.21 -2.19 8.67
C GLU A 92 -1.62 -1.77 9.10
N LEU A 93 -2.63 -2.60 8.83
CA LEU A 93 -4.00 -2.39 9.34
C LEU A 93 -4.01 -2.28 10.87
N GLU A 94 -3.36 -3.21 11.57
CA GLU A 94 -3.32 -3.19 13.04
C GLU A 94 -2.54 -1.97 13.56
N GLU A 95 -1.40 -1.63 12.96
CA GLU A 95 -0.58 -0.49 13.36
C GLU A 95 -1.31 0.86 13.18
N GLU A 96 -2.00 1.06 12.06
CA GLU A 96 -2.65 2.32 11.71
C GLU A 96 -4.07 2.48 12.29
N THR A 97 -4.75 1.36 12.60
CA THR A 97 -6.18 1.39 13.00
C THR A 97 -6.52 0.60 14.26
N GLY A 98 -5.61 -0.22 14.77
CA GLY A 98 -5.88 -1.17 15.87
C GLY A 98 -6.80 -2.34 15.49
N VAL A 99 -7.29 -2.40 14.24
CA VAL A 99 -8.13 -3.49 13.74
C VAL A 99 -7.27 -4.69 13.35
N ARG A 100 -7.69 -5.88 13.76
CA ARG A 100 -7.00 -7.14 13.49
C ARG A 100 -7.78 -8.00 12.53
N LEU A 101 -7.06 -8.65 11.61
CA LEU A 101 -7.56 -9.68 10.71
C LEU A 101 -6.58 -10.85 10.68
N ASP A 102 -7.10 -12.04 10.41
CA ASP A 102 -6.25 -13.16 9.99
C ASP A 102 -5.80 -12.90 8.54
N PRO A 103 -4.51 -13.05 8.17
CA PRO A 103 -4.08 -13.01 6.77
C PRO A 103 -4.88 -13.97 5.88
N ASP A 104 -5.31 -15.11 6.43
CA ASP A 104 -6.17 -16.06 5.74
C ASP A 104 -7.62 -15.55 5.60
N ALA A 105 -8.02 -14.40 6.10
CA ALA A 105 -9.33 -13.81 5.78
C ALA A 105 -9.28 -12.92 4.52
N LEU A 106 -8.08 -12.64 3.99
CA LEU A 106 -7.90 -11.72 2.88
C LEU A 106 -8.18 -12.38 1.53
N SER A 107 -8.82 -11.63 0.64
CA SER A 107 -8.91 -11.93 -0.79
C SER A 107 -8.10 -10.91 -1.59
N LEU A 108 -7.40 -11.35 -2.63
CA LEU A 108 -6.66 -10.44 -3.51
C LEU A 108 -7.66 -9.57 -4.28
N LEU A 109 -7.51 -8.25 -4.15
CA LEU A 109 -8.25 -7.28 -4.95
C LEU A 109 -7.51 -7.03 -6.26
N GLU A 110 -6.26 -6.54 -6.19
CA GLU A 110 -5.40 -6.34 -7.35
C GLU A 110 -3.94 -6.03 -6.96
N ALA A 111 -3.08 -5.78 -7.95
CA ALA A 111 -1.78 -5.15 -7.75
C ALA A 111 -1.62 -3.92 -8.65
N THR A 112 -1.17 -2.80 -8.08
CA THR A 112 -1.08 -1.52 -8.79
C THR A 112 0.31 -0.90 -8.64
N ALA A 113 0.87 -0.42 -9.75
CA ALA A 113 2.07 0.41 -9.73
C ALA A 113 1.68 1.90 -9.63
N PHE A 114 2.28 2.63 -8.68
CA PHE A 114 2.02 4.05 -8.51
C PHE A 114 2.96 4.88 -9.37
N PRO A 115 2.54 6.07 -9.85
CA PRO A 115 3.46 7.05 -10.42
C PRO A 115 4.61 7.31 -9.45
N PRO A 116 5.87 7.32 -9.93
CA PRO A 116 7.02 7.48 -9.05
C PRO A 116 6.97 8.83 -8.34
N ARG A 117 7.39 8.84 -7.07
CA ARG A 117 7.53 10.07 -6.28
C ARG A 117 8.94 10.16 -5.72
N ASN A 118 9.61 11.29 -5.94
CA ASN A 118 11.02 11.48 -5.56
C ASN A 118 11.89 10.33 -6.05
N ASP A 119 11.71 9.98 -7.33
CA ASP A 119 12.36 8.86 -8.04
C ASP A 119 12.18 7.48 -7.39
N LYS A 120 11.27 7.33 -6.42
CA LYS A 120 10.90 6.04 -5.83
C LYS A 120 9.71 5.47 -6.57
N HIS A 121 9.86 4.24 -7.05
CA HIS A 121 8.78 3.44 -7.61
C HIS A 121 8.21 2.51 -6.53
N VAL A 122 6.90 2.34 -6.53
CA VAL A 122 6.19 1.45 -5.59
C VAL A 122 5.18 0.62 -6.35
N VAL A 123 5.08 -0.65 -5.97
CA VAL A 123 4.00 -1.56 -6.37
C VAL A 123 3.28 -1.99 -5.11
N THR A 124 1.97 -1.83 -5.06
CA THR A 124 1.16 -2.22 -3.91
C THR A 124 0.25 -3.38 -4.29
N ILE A 125 0.23 -4.40 -3.44
CA ILE A 125 -0.72 -5.51 -3.51
C ILE A 125 -1.90 -5.14 -2.61
N HIS A 126 -3.08 -5.02 -3.21
CA HIS A 126 -4.31 -4.61 -2.54
C HIS A 126 -5.13 -5.86 -2.21
N TYR A 127 -5.56 -5.97 -0.97
CA TYR A 127 -6.46 -7.01 -0.47
C TYR A 127 -7.82 -6.42 -0.09
N VAL A 128 -8.80 -7.29 0.07
CA VAL A 128 -10.12 -6.97 0.60
C VAL A 128 -10.51 -8.02 1.63
N ALA A 129 -11.23 -7.60 2.68
CA ALA A 129 -11.80 -8.47 3.70
C ALA A 129 -13.15 -7.93 4.17
N ASP A 130 -14.03 -8.82 4.61
CA ASP A 130 -15.28 -8.43 5.24
C ASP A 130 -15.06 -8.01 6.69
N ALA A 131 -15.73 -6.94 7.14
CA ALA A 131 -15.58 -6.43 8.51
C ALA A 131 -16.06 -7.43 9.58
N SER A 132 -16.89 -8.42 9.23
CA SER A 132 -17.31 -9.48 10.14
C SER A 132 -16.17 -10.43 10.55
N GLU A 133 -15.09 -10.52 9.76
CA GLU A 133 -13.88 -11.26 10.09
C GLU A 133 -12.92 -10.44 10.99
N ALA A 134 -13.14 -9.12 11.08
CA ALA A 134 -12.27 -8.20 11.77
C ALA A 134 -12.56 -8.13 13.28
N ARG A 135 -11.53 -7.79 14.07
CA ARG A 135 -11.63 -7.59 15.52
C ARG A 135 -11.03 -6.25 15.94
N GLY A 136 -11.64 -5.62 16.94
CA GLY A 136 -11.20 -4.32 17.46
C GLY A 136 -12.04 -3.16 16.93
N GLU A 137 -12.00 -2.04 17.64
CA GLU A 137 -12.66 -0.80 17.21
C GLU A 137 -11.62 0.10 16.53
N PRO A 138 -11.91 0.63 15.32
CA PRO A 138 -10.97 1.50 14.62
C PRO A 138 -10.58 2.72 15.45
N THR A 139 -9.28 2.82 15.74
CA THR A 139 -8.66 3.95 16.41
C THR A 139 -7.37 4.28 15.67
N ALA A 140 -7.17 5.55 15.34
CA ALA A 140 -5.97 5.96 14.63
C ALA A 140 -4.69 5.64 15.45
N GLY A 141 -3.69 5.08 14.77
CA GLY A 141 -2.40 4.72 15.33
C GLY A 141 -1.27 4.99 14.34
N SER A 142 -0.02 4.75 14.77
CA SER A 142 1.19 4.92 13.97
C SER A 142 1.24 6.29 13.26
N ASP A 143 1.14 6.31 11.93
CA ASP A 143 1.18 7.50 11.07
C ASP A 143 -0.19 7.91 10.53
N ALA A 144 -1.28 7.37 11.08
CA ALA A 144 -2.65 7.79 10.84
C ALA A 144 -3.09 8.85 11.87
N ARG A 145 -3.68 9.94 11.39
CA ARG A 145 -4.32 10.96 12.24
C ARG A 145 -5.73 10.58 12.63
N SER A 146 -6.43 9.91 11.72
CA SER A 146 -7.83 9.51 11.85
C SER A 146 -8.02 8.13 11.22
N ALA A 147 -8.91 7.31 11.78
CA ALA A 147 -9.33 6.04 11.20
C ALA A 147 -10.86 5.94 11.30
N ARG A 148 -11.56 5.76 10.18
CA ARG A 148 -13.02 5.58 10.19
C ARG A 148 -13.53 4.88 8.94
N PHE A 149 -14.73 4.30 9.07
CA PHE A 149 -15.48 3.77 7.95
C PHE A 149 -16.10 4.89 7.11
N TRP A 150 -15.85 4.85 5.81
CA TRP A 150 -16.42 5.74 4.81
C TRP A 150 -17.34 4.95 3.90
N SER A 151 -18.57 5.41 3.70
CA SER A 151 -19.37 4.93 2.57
C SER A 151 -19.14 5.82 1.35
N PRO A 152 -19.37 5.32 0.12
CA PRO A 152 -19.25 6.14 -1.09
C PRO A 152 -20.07 7.43 -1.00
N ALA A 153 -21.30 7.35 -0.49
CA ALA A 153 -22.16 8.52 -0.34
C ALA A 153 -21.61 9.53 0.69
N ALA A 154 -21.13 9.05 1.85
CA ALA A 154 -20.52 9.93 2.85
C ALA A 154 -19.24 10.58 2.34
N PHE A 155 -18.49 9.86 1.48
CA PHE A 155 -17.29 10.39 0.85
C PHE A 155 -17.62 11.44 -0.23
N ASP A 156 -18.66 11.22 -1.03
CA ASP A 156 -19.08 12.17 -2.07
C ASP A 156 -19.61 13.50 -1.49
N ASP A 157 -20.10 13.50 -0.24
CA ASP A 157 -20.68 14.67 0.46
C ASP A 157 -19.68 15.41 1.36
N THR A 158 -18.40 15.00 1.40
CA THR A 158 -17.39 15.63 2.26
C THR A 158 -16.42 16.53 1.49
N ALA A 159 -15.72 17.41 2.23
CA ALA A 159 -14.61 18.21 1.69
C ALA A 159 -13.25 17.49 1.79
N GLU A 160 -13.21 16.31 2.43
CA GLU A 160 -12.00 15.48 2.53
C GLU A 160 -11.59 14.92 1.16
N THR A 161 -10.33 14.55 1.01
CA THR A 161 -9.79 14.04 -0.27
C THR A 161 -9.22 12.64 -0.10
N PHE A 162 -9.57 11.71 -0.99
CA PHE A 162 -8.87 10.43 -1.12
C PHE A 162 -7.75 10.56 -2.14
N ARG A 163 -6.68 9.80 -1.90
CA ARG A 163 -5.66 9.61 -2.93
C ARG A 163 -6.31 8.93 -4.14
N PRO A 164 -6.17 9.43 -5.38
CA PRO A 164 -6.96 8.96 -6.52
C PRO A 164 -6.95 7.44 -6.75
N ILE A 165 -5.79 6.78 -6.61
CA ILE A 165 -5.70 5.32 -6.73
C ILE A 165 -6.47 4.63 -5.61
N HIS A 166 -6.36 5.11 -4.37
CA HIS A 166 -7.08 4.52 -3.24
C HIS A 166 -8.58 4.82 -3.28
N GLU A 167 -9.01 5.94 -3.87
CA GLU A 167 -10.43 6.19 -4.14
C GLU A 167 -11.00 5.12 -5.08
N GLN A 168 -10.27 4.78 -6.15
CA GLN A 168 -10.70 3.74 -7.08
C GLN A 168 -10.84 2.38 -6.36
N ARG A 169 -9.82 1.97 -5.58
CA ARG A 169 -9.84 0.71 -4.81
C ARG A 169 -10.94 0.70 -3.76
N PHE A 170 -11.14 1.82 -3.08
CA PHE A 170 -12.23 2.02 -2.13
C PHE A 170 -13.59 1.73 -2.79
N ARG A 171 -13.85 2.31 -3.97
CA ARG A 171 -15.13 2.10 -4.68
C ARG A 171 -15.27 0.68 -5.22
N GLU A 172 -14.20 0.09 -5.75
CA GLU A 172 -14.19 -1.30 -6.22
C GLU A 172 -14.42 -2.30 -5.10
N ALA A 173 -13.79 -2.10 -3.93
CA ALA A 173 -14.00 -2.92 -2.76
C ALA A 173 -15.47 -2.90 -2.30
N VAL A 174 -16.12 -1.73 -2.34
CA VAL A 174 -17.56 -1.63 -2.05
C VAL A 174 -18.41 -2.39 -3.09
N ALA A 175 -18.09 -2.24 -4.37
CA ALA A 175 -18.86 -2.81 -5.48
C ALA A 175 -18.72 -4.33 -5.66
N GLY A 176 -17.63 -4.93 -5.17
CA GLY A 176 -17.38 -6.38 -5.30
C GLY A 176 -18.22 -7.22 -4.33
N ASP A 177 -19.34 -7.76 -4.80
CA ASP A 177 -20.25 -8.67 -4.06
C ASP A 177 -19.82 -10.15 -4.07
N GLU A 178 -18.70 -10.53 -4.71
CA GLU A 178 -18.36 -11.95 -4.98
C GLU A 178 -17.01 -12.43 -4.45
N PHE A 179 -16.55 -11.94 -3.28
CA PHE A 179 -15.33 -12.50 -2.66
C PHE A 179 -15.59 -13.73 -1.76
N SER A 180 -16.88 -14.06 -1.54
CA SER A 180 -17.30 -15.23 -0.77
C SER A 180 -17.91 -16.29 -1.68
N SER A 181 -17.09 -17.12 -2.34
CA SER A 181 -17.38 -18.53 -2.66
C SER A 181 -16.31 -19.11 -3.58
N SER A 182 -15.12 -19.41 -3.05
CA SER A 182 -14.27 -20.54 -3.50
C SER A 182 -13.09 -20.68 -2.55
N ARG A 183 -13.32 -21.37 -1.44
CA ARG A 183 -12.30 -22.12 -0.71
C ARG A 183 -12.73 -23.57 -0.66
#